data_AF-A0A9P4QLK3-F1
#
_entry.id   AF-A0A9P4QLK3-F1
#
_cell.length_a   1.000
_cell.length_b   1.000
_cell.length_c   1.000
_cell.angle_alpha   90.00
_cell.angle_beta   90.00
_cell.angle_gamma   90.00
#
_symmetry.space_group_name_H-M   'P 1'
#
loop_
_entity.id
_entity.type
_entity.pdbx_description
1 polymer ?
#
loop_
_entity_poly.entity_id
_entity_poly.type
_entity_poly.pdbx_seq_one_letter_code
_entity_poly.pdbx_strand_id
1 'polypeptide(L)'
;MDGLSGAASVIAVVDISAKVASLCLQYSVEVKHAKSDIERLHRKVNDTKTILEKLQQLLDKQGKTQLPTTNTLLGPLQRCSQELKKLEATLQGKLEPSGRRKAMQRIGLRALKWPLTSKEVEKTVHNLEIYGHTFSLALQVDQTVLVADISQQLDLTKLPVAIGAFFNSHADEHNAQCLPNT
;
A
#
# COMPACT_ATOMS: atom_id res chain seq x y z
N MET A 1 -26.06 5.41 3.31
CA MET A 1 -24.95 5.23 2.35
C MET A 1 -23.69 5.18 3.17
N ASP A 2 -23.10 3.99 3.27
CA ASP A 2 -22.09 3.70 4.28
C ASP A 2 -20.80 4.45 3.99
N GLY A 3 -20.53 5.45 4.82
CA GLY A 3 -19.24 6.12 4.89
C GLY A 3 -18.21 5.17 5.51
N LEU A 4 -17.69 4.23 4.71
CA LEU A 4 -16.42 3.62 5.07
C LEU A 4 -15.37 4.73 5.07
N SER A 5 -14.89 5.09 6.26
CA SER A 5 -13.65 5.85 6.42
C SER A 5 -12.57 5.27 5.50
N GLY A 6 -11.73 6.11 4.91
CA GLY A 6 -10.67 5.66 4.00
C GLY A 6 -9.79 4.56 4.61
N ALA A 7 -9.52 4.63 5.92
CA ALA A 7 -8.81 3.58 6.65
C ALA A 7 -9.52 2.21 6.60
N ALA A 8 -10.85 2.18 6.81
CA ALA A 8 -11.63 0.95 6.71
C ALA A 8 -11.60 0.37 5.29
N SER A 9 -11.63 1.24 4.27
CA SER A 9 -11.53 0.82 2.87
C SER A 9 -10.16 0.21 2.55
N VAL A 10 -9.06 0.78 3.08
CA VAL A 10 -7.72 0.23 2.94
C VAL A 10 -7.63 -1.17 3.57
N ILE A 11 -8.08 -1.31 4.83
CA ILE A 11 -8.10 -2.59 5.55
C ILE A 11 -8.87 -3.65 4.77
N ALA A 12 -10.04 -3.30 4.23
CA ALA A 12 -10.85 -4.21 3.45
C ALA A 12 -10.14 -4.71 2.18
N VAL A 13 -9.36 -3.86 1.51
CA VAL A 13 -8.57 -4.25 0.34
C VAL A 13 -7.38 -5.13 0.74
N VAL A 14 -6.71 -4.83 1.86
CA VAL A 14 -5.61 -5.66 2.39
C VAL A 14 -6.09 -7.08 2.72
N ASP A 15 -7.22 -7.22 3.42
CA ASP A 15 -7.79 -8.51 3.79
C ASP A 15 -8.14 -9.38 2.56
N ILE A 16 -8.86 -8.80 1.58
CA ILE A 16 -9.21 -9.54 0.36
C ILE A 16 -7.97 -9.89 -0.48
N SER A 17 -6.95 -9.02 -0.50
CA SER A 17 -5.69 -9.31 -1.20
C SER A 17 -4.97 -10.50 -0.57
N ALA A 18 -4.93 -10.57 0.77
CA ALA A 18 -4.34 -11.69 1.49
C ALA A 18 -5.08 -13.02 1.19
N LYS A 19 -6.42 -12.99 1.13
CA LYS A 19 -7.25 -14.15 0.74
C LYS A 19 -6.93 -14.62 -0.68
N VAL A 20 -6.91 -13.70 -1.64
CA VAL A 20 -6.57 -14.01 -3.04
C VAL A 20 -5.15 -14.58 -3.17
N ALA A 21 -4.17 -14.00 -2.46
CA ALA A 21 -2.80 -14.50 -2.46
C ALA A 21 -2.73 -15.94 -1.93
N SER A 22 -3.42 -16.23 -0.81
CA SER A 22 -3.52 -17.58 -0.27
C SER A 22 -4.14 -18.58 -1.26
N LEU A 23 -5.21 -18.18 -1.95
CA LEU A 23 -5.83 -19.00 -2.99
C LEU A 23 -4.85 -19.28 -4.14
N CYS A 24 -4.09 -18.27 -4.59
CA CYS A 24 -3.07 -18.47 -5.62
C CYS A 24 -1.99 -19.47 -5.17
N LEU A 25 -1.55 -19.44 -3.91
CA LEU A 25 -0.60 -20.42 -3.36
C LEU A 25 -1.18 -21.84 -3.35
N GLN A 26 -2.47 -22.00 -3.02
CA GLN A 26 -3.11 -23.33 -3.07
C GLN A 26 -3.14 -23.88 -4.50
N TYR A 27 -3.45 -23.03 -5.49
CA TYR A 27 -3.40 -23.44 -6.90
C TYR A 27 -1.99 -23.73 -7.39
N SER A 28 -0.96 -23.03 -6.90
CA SER A 28 0.42 -23.23 -7.37
C SER A 28 0.98 -24.61 -6.99
N VAL A 29 0.49 -25.19 -5.88
CA VAL A 29 0.84 -26.55 -5.44
C VAL A 29 0.21 -27.61 -6.34
N GLU A 30 -1.06 -27.43 -6.70
CA GLU A 30 -1.88 -28.45 -7.37
C GLU A 30 -1.91 -28.32 -8.90
N VAL A 31 -1.53 -27.15 -9.46
CA VAL A 31 -1.69 -26.85 -10.88
C VAL A 31 -0.36 -26.50 -11.57
N LYS A 32 0.19 -27.47 -12.30
CA LYS A 32 1.46 -27.31 -13.01
C LYS A 32 1.37 -26.50 -14.32
N HIS A 33 0.27 -26.62 -15.06
CA HIS A 33 0.14 -26.06 -16.41
C HIS A 33 -0.13 -24.54 -16.46
N ALA A 34 -0.51 -23.94 -15.33
CA ALA A 34 -0.80 -22.50 -15.22
C ALA A 34 0.16 -21.79 -14.27
N LYS A 35 1.29 -22.42 -13.91
CA LYS A 35 2.21 -21.93 -12.87
C LYS A 35 2.67 -20.48 -13.08
N SER A 36 3.04 -20.12 -14.31
CA SER A 36 3.45 -18.76 -14.66
C SER A 36 2.34 -17.72 -14.42
N ASP A 37 1.12 -18.04 -14.81
CA ASP A 37 -0.03 -17.15 -14.61
C ASP A 37 -0.39 -17.02 -13.12
N ILE A 38 -0.34 -18.12 -12.37
CA ILE A 38 -0.55 -18.13 -10.92
C ILE A 38 0.49 -17.27 -10.21
N GLU A 39 1.77 -17.44 -10.55
CA GLU A 39 2.87 -16.68 -9.96
C GLU A 39 2.78 -15.19 -10.28
N ARG A 40 2.44 -14.84 -11.53
CA ARG A 40 2.27 -13.45 -11.96
C ARG A 40 1.14 -12.77 -11.20
N LEU A 41 0.00 -13.46 -11.06
CA LEU A 41 -1.14 -12.96 -10.30
C LEU A 41 -0.82 -12.82 -8.80
N HIS A 42 -0.25 -13.87 -8.20
CA HIS A 42 0.14 -13.88 -6.79
C HIS A 42 1.09 -12.74 -6.44
N ARG A 43 2.14 -12.54 -7.26
CA ARG A 43 3.09 -11.45 -7.09
C ARG A 43 2.37 -10.11 -7.11
N LYS A 44 1.56 -9.86 -8.14
CA LYS A 44 0.93 -8.55 -8.29
C LYS A 44 -0.07 -8.24 -7.17
N VAL A 45 -0.84 -9.24 -6.73
CA VAL A 45 -1.73 -9.10 -5.57
C VAL A 45 -0.95 -8.74 -4.30
N ASN A 46 0.20 -9.40 -4.07
CA ASN A 46 1.05 -9.08 -2.91
C ASN A 46 1.73 -7.71 -3.02
N ASP A 47 2.13 -7.28 -4.21
CA ASP A 47 2.69 -5.93 -4.41
C ASP A 47 1.64 -4.87 -4.05
N THR A 48 0.40 -5.01 -4.56
CA THR A 48 -0.71 -4.12 -4.23
C THR A 48 -1.03 -4.15 -2.73
N LYS A 49 -1.06 -5.34 -2.11
CA LYS A 49 -1.26 -5.51 -0.66
C LYS A 49 -0.18 -4.75 0.13
N THR A 50 1.09 -4.90 -0.23
CA THR A 50 2.22 -4.28 0.46
C THR A 50 2.14 -2.75 0.41
N ILE A 51 1.75 -2.17 -0.72
CA ILE A 51 1.54 -0.72 -0.85
C ILE A 51 0.42 -0.25 0.10
N LEU A 52 -0.67 -1.01 0.18
CA LEU A 52 -1.81 -0.67 1.03
C LEU A 52 -1.54 -0.88 2.52
N GLU A 53 -0.72 -1.87 2.90
CA GLU A 53 -0.24 -2.04 4.28
C GLU A 53 0.63 -0.84 4.71
N LYS A 54 1.49 -0.33 3.81
CA LYS A 54 2.26 0.90 4.08
C LYS A 54 1.33 2.11 4.25
N LEU A 55 0.30 2.23 3.42
CA LEU A 55 -0.71 3.28 3.56
C LEU A 55 -1.46 3.16 4.90
N GLN A 56 -1.87 1.95 5.28
CA GLN A 56 -2.50 1.69 6.58
C GLN A 56 -1.59 2.12 7.74
N GLN A 57 -0.32 1.72 7.73
CA GLN A 57 0.64 2.10 8.76
C GLN A 57 0.82 3.62 8.88
N LEU A 58 0.74 4.35 7.76
CA LEU A 58 0.82 5.81 7.78
C LEU A 58 -0.44 6.44 8.37
N LEU A 59 -1.62 5.91 8.04
CA LEU A 59 -2.89 6.35 8.63
C LEU A 59 -2.93 6.10 10.14
N ASP A 60 -2.44 4.96 10.60
CA ASP A 60 -2.39 4.62 12.03
C ASP A 60 -1.43 5.55 12.80
N LYS A 61 -0.32 5.96 12.18
CA LYS A 61 0.69 6.85 12.79
C LYS A 61 0.27 8.32 12.85
N GLN A 62 -0.52 8.80 11.88
CA GLN A 62 -0.92 10.22 11.81
C GLN A 62 -2.11 10.58 12.73
N GLY A 63 -2.75 9.60 13.36
CA GLY A 63 -3.84 9.85 14.30
C GLY A 63 -5.04 10.54 13.63
N LYS A 64 -5.43 11.72 14.13
CA LYS A 64 -6.59 12.50 13.60
C LYS A 64 -6.26 13.32 12.36
N THR A 65 -4.98 13.52 12.03
CA THR A 65 -4.57 14.28 10.85
C THR A 65 -4.77 13.40 9.64
N GLN A 66 -5.89 13.61 8.93
CA GLN A 66 -6.17 12.83 7.73
C GLN A 66 -5.21 13.24 6.61
N LEU A 67 -4.61 12.22 5.99
CA LEU A 67 -3.84 12.39 4.78
C LEU A 67 -4.70 13.03 3.67
N PRO A 68 -4.25 14.14 3.05
CA PRO A 68 -5.00 14.88 2.03
C PRO A 68 -5.59 13.99 0.93
N THR A 69 -4.86 12.94 0.52
CA THR A 69 -5.31 12.06 -0.58
C THR A 69 -6.21 10.90 -0.16
N THR A 70 -6.45 10.68 1.14
CA THR A 70 -7.23 9.51 1.59
C THR A 70 -8.66 9.51 1.03
N ASN A 71 -9.28 10.68 0.91
CA ASN A 71 -10.61 10.82 0.33
C ASN A 71 -10.62 10.60 -1.18
N THR A 72 -9.55 10.98 -1.89
CA THR A 72 -9.43 10.76 -3.34
C THR A 72 -9.16 9.29 -3.68
N LEU A 73 -8.57 8.54 -2.75
CA LEU A 73 -8.32 7.11 -2.89
C LEU A 73 -9.56 6.22 -2.70
N LEU A 74 -10.67 6.74 -2.15
CA LEU A 74 -11.85 5.93 -1.87
C LEU A 74 -12.40 5.22 -3.13
N GLY A 75 -12.49 5.95 -4.26
CA GLY A 75 -12.94 5.38 -5.53
C GLY A 75 -12.02 4.27 -6.07
N PRO A 76 -10.70 4.53 -6.22
CA PRO A 76 -9.72 3.50 -6.56
C PRO A 76 -9.73 2.28 -5.63
N LEU A 77 -9.81 2.49 -4.31
CA LEU A 77 -9.89 1.41 -3.30
C LEU A 77 -11.14 0.55 -3.48
N GLN A 78 -12.30 1.18 -3.69
CA GLN A 78 -13.55 0.45 -3.94
C GLN A 78 -13.48 -0.40 -5.20
N ARG A 79 -12.95 0.13 -6.30
CA ARG A 79 -12.79 -0.63 -7.56
C ARG A 79 -11.81 -1.78 -7.40
N CYS A 80 -10.66 -1.54 -6.76
CA CYS A 80 -9.69 -2.58 -6.44
C CYS A 80 -10.30 -3.69 -5.57
N SER A 81 -11.04 -3.34 -4.52
CA SER A 81 -11.76 -4.31 -3.68
C SER A 81 -12.76 -5.13 -4.49
N GLN A 82 -13.55 -4.51 -5.35
CA GLN A 82 -14.53 -5.22 -6.19
C GLN A 82 -13.87 -6.21 -7.15
N GLU A 83 -12.75 -5.82 -7.77
CA GLU A 83 -12.00 -6.73 -8.64
C GLU A 83 -11.41 -7.90 -7.87
N LEU A 84 -10.81 -7.66 -6.71
CA LEU A 84 -10.25 -8.71 -5.87
C LEU A 84 -11.34 -9.64 -5.31
N LYS A 85 -12.52 -9.14 -4.96
CA LYS A 85 -13.67 -9.96 -4.55
C LYS A 85 -14.18 -10.84 -5.69
N LYS A 86 -14.27 -10.31 -6.91
CA LYS A 86 -14.63 -11.11 -8.09
C LYS A 86 -13.60 -12.22 -8.34
N LEU A 87 -12.32 -11.88 -8.18
CA LEU A 87 -11.23 -12.83 -8.32
C LEU A 87 -11.28 -13.92 -7.24
N GLU A 88 -11.43 -13.54 -5.97
CA GLU A 88 -11.61 -14.47 -4.85
C GLU A 88 -12.77 -15.42 -5.10
N ALA A 89 -13.95 -14.92 -5.44
CA ALA A 89 -15.13 -15.74 -5.72
C ALA A 89 -14.88 -16.73 -6.87
N THR A 90 -14.15 -16.31 -7.91
CA THR A 90 -13.79 -17.16 -9.05
C THR A 90 -12.82 -18.27 -8.64
N LEU A 91 -11.82 -17.95 -7.82
CA LEU A 91 -10.82 -18.89 -7.32
C LEU A 91 -11.43 -19.88 -6.32
N GLN A 92 -12.26 -19.40 -5.39
CA GLN A 92 -12.91 -20.21 -4.34
C GLN A 92 -14.01 -21.11 -4.91
N GLY A 93 -14.79 -20.64 -5.88
CA GLY A 93 -15.90 -21.39 -6.47
C GLY A 93 -15.47 -22.69 -7.19
N LYS A 94 -14.18 -22.87 -7.49
CA LYS A 94 -13.63 -24.12 -8.04
C LYS A 94 -12.89 -24.98 -7.01
N LEU A 95 -12.66 -24.46 -5.79
CA LEU A 95 -12.09 -25.21 -4.67
C LEU A 95 -13.20 -25.89 -3.84
N GLU A 96 -14.38 -25.28 -3.71
CA GLU A 96 -15.47 -25.84 -2.90
C GLU A 96 -16.28 -26.93 -3.65
N PRO A 97 -16.35 -28.17 -3.12
CA PRO A 97 -17.31 -29.17 -3.58
C PRO A 97 -18.71 -28.78 -3.08
N SER A 98 -19.64 -28.50 -3.99
CA SER A 98 -21.06 -28.34 -3.62
C SER A 98 -21.53 -29.52 -2.76
N GLY A 99 -22.20 -29.23 -1.63
CA GLY A 99 -22.31 -30.06 -0.43
C GLY A 99 -22.73 -31.53 -0.55
N ARG A 100 -23.18 -32.00 -1.73
CA ARG A 100 -23.41 -33.43 -2.02
C ARG A 100 -22.13 -34.22 -2.33
N ARG A 101 -21.00 -33.55 -2.60
CA ARG A 101 -19.74 -34.16 -3.07
C ARG A 101 -18.70 -34.44 -1.97
N LYS A 102 -18.91 -33.97 -0.73
CA LYS A 102 -17.98 -34.21 0.40
C LYS A 102 -17.84 -35.69 0.78
N ALA A 103 -18.87 -36.50 0.54
CA ALA A 103 -18.84 -37.94 0.83
C ALA A 103 -17.93 -38.75 -0.12
N MET A 104 -17.64 -38.25 -1.34
CA MET A 104 -16.80 -38.94 -2.33
C MET A 104 -15.31 -38.49 -2.32
N GLN A 105 -14.93 -37.54 -1.47
CA GLN A 105 -13.59 -36.92 -1.51
C GLN A 105 -12.48 -37.70 -0.78
N ARG A 106 -12.79 -38.82 -0.11
CA ARG A 106 -11.74 -39.62 0.56
C ARG A 106 -10.90 -40.45 -0.39
N ILE A 107 -11.24 -40.53 -1.68
CA ILE A 107 -10.56 -41.42 -2.63
C ILE A 107 -10.28 -40.64 -3.93
N GLY A 108 -9.07 -40.09 -4.03
CA GLY A 108 -8.48 -39.61 -5.27
C GLY A 108 -8.25 -38.10 -5.33
N LEU A 109 -6.98 -37.69 -5.39
CA LEU A 109 -6.53 -36.35 -5.80
C LEU A 109 -7.07 -36.07 -7.20
N ARG A 110 -8.24 -35.43 -7.31
CA ARG A 110 -8.64 -34.78 -8.54
C ARG A 110 -7.83 -33.49 -8.64
N ALA A 111 -6.90 -33.46 -9.59
CA ALA A 111 -6.09 -32.30 -9.90
C ALA A 111 -6.99 -31.06 -10.04
N LEU A 112 -6.72 -30.02 -9.24
CA LEU A 112 -7.40 -28.75 -9.37
C LEU A 112 -7.21 -28.23 -10.80
N LYS A 113 -8.28 -27.68 -11.38
CA LYS A 113 -8.20 -27.00 -12.67
C LYS A 113 -8.11 -25.51 -12.40
N TRP A 114 -7.10 -24.85 -12.96
CA TRP A 114 -6.99 -23.40 -12.90
C TRP A 114 -8.24 -22.74 -13.53
N PRO A 115 -8.94 -21.85 -12.83
CA PRO A 115 -10.22 -21.31 -13.28
C PRO A 115 -10.12 -20.15 -14.27
N LEU A 116 -8.94 -19.54 -14.41
CA LEU A 116 -8.75 -18.33 -15.21
C LEU A 116 -8.04 -18.64 -16.52
N THR A 117 -8.43 -17.92 -17.56
CA THR A 117 -7.64 -17.84 -18.80
C THR A 117 -6.45 -16.92 -18.61
N SER A 118 -5.38 -17.11 -19.40
CA SER A 118 -4.20 -16.23 -19.34
C SER A 118 -4.56 -14.76 -19.59
N LYS A 119 -5.54 -14.51 -20.48
CA LYS A 119 -6.05 -13.16 -20.79
C LYS A 119 -6.77 -12.52 -19.60
N GLU A 120 -7.54 -13.29 -18.83
CA GLU A 120 -8.16 -12.79 -17.59
C GLU A 120 -7.10 -12.46 -16.55
N VAL A 121 -6.07 -13.31 -16.41
CA VAL A 121 -4.94 -13.05 -15.50
C VAL A 121 -4.19 -11.79 -15.90
N GLU A 122 -3.85 -11.64 -17.18
CA GLU A 122 -3.18 -10.45 -17.70
C GLU A 122 -3.99 -9.18 -17.45
N LYS A 123 -5.29 -9.20 -17.73
CA LYS A 123 -6.19 -8.08 -17.44
C LYS A 123 -6.19 -7.72 -15.96
N THR A 124 -6.29 -8.71 -15.07
CA THR A 124 -6.29 -8.45 -13.62
C THR A 124 -4.95 -7.91 -13.14
N VAL A 125 -3.84 -8.46 -13.63
CA VAL A 125 -2.48 -7.97 -13.29
C VAL A 125 -2.32 -6.52 -13.74
N HIS A 126 -2.77 -6.17 -14.94
CA HIS A 126 -2.72 -4.81 -15.46
C HIS A 126 -3.58 -3.84 -14.64
N ASN A 127 -4.79 -4.24 -14.25
CA ASN A 127 -5.63 -3.39 -13.40
C ASN A 127 -4.99 -3.17 -12.01
N LEU A 128 -4.46 -4.24 -11.39
CA LEU A 128 -3.74 -4.14 -10.12
C LEU A 128 -2.49 -3.26 -10.22
N GLU A 129 -1.86 -3.20 -11.40
CA GLU A 129 -0.77 -2.25 -11.67
C GLU A 129 -1.23 -0.82 -11.64
N ILE A 130 -2.31 -0.50 -12.34
CA ILE A 130 -2.90 0.85 -12.35
C ILE A 130 -3.28 1.27 -10.93
N TYR A 131 -3.92 0.37 -10.16
CA TYR A 131 -4.25 0.64 -8.76
C TYR A 131 -3.00 0.85 -7.91
N GLY A 132 -2.00 -0.01 -8.03
CA GLY A 132 -0.72 0.12 -7.32
C GLY A 132 -0.03 1.45 -7.59
N HIS A 133 0.04 1.88 -8.86
CA HIS A 133 0.58 3.20 -9.22
C HIS A 133 -0.24 4.34 -8.63
N THR A 134 -1.57 4.27 -8.68
CA THR A 134 -2.46 5.28 -8.10
C THR A 134 -2.23 5.42 -6.60
N PHE A 135 -2.15 4.30 -5.86
CA PHE A 135 -1.89 4.31 -4.42
C PHE A 135 -0.49 4.87 -4.10
N SER A 136 0.52 4.47 -4.87
CA SER A 136 1.89 4.97 -4.68
C SER A 136 2.01 6.47 -4.94
N LEU A 137 1.36 7.00 -5.98
CA LEU A 137 1.36 8.43 -6.29
C LEU A 137 0.67 9.23 -5.19
N ALA A 138 -0.48 8.75 -4.69
CA ALA A 138 -1.19 9.39 -3.58
C ALA A 138 -0.32 9.46 -2.32
N LEU A 139 0.36 8.36 -1.99
CA LEU A 139 1.34 8.31 -0.89
C LEU A 139 2.49 9.32 -1.07
N GLN A 140 2.99 9.51 -2.28
CA GLN A 140 4.05 10.49 -2.56
C GLN A 140 3.57 11.93 -2.42
N VAL A 141 2.35 12.24 -2.85
CA VAL A 141 1.74 13.56 -2.66
C VAL A 141 1.64 13.88 -1.17
N ASP A 142 1.12 12.94 -0.40
CA ASP A 142 1.00 13.08 1.05
C ASP A 142 2.36 13.28 1.76
N GLN A 143 3.38 12.51 1.36
CA GLN A 143 4.75 12.70 1.85
C GLN A 143 5.29 14.10 1.50
N THR A 144 5.02 14.57 0.29
CA THR A 144 5.49 15.89 -0.17
C THR A 144 4.84 17.03 0.62
N VAL A 145 3.55 16.91 0.94
CA VAL A 145 2.84 17.89 1.78
C VAL A 145 3.47 17.95 3.19
N LEU A 146 3.78 16.81 3.79
CA LEU A 146 4.42 16.77 5.11
C LEU A 146 5.83 17.36 5.10
N VAL A 147 6.62 17.07 4.07
CA VAL A 147 7.97 17.64 3.92
C VAL A 147 7.91 19.15 3.70
N ALA A 148 6.92 19.64 2.95
CA ALA A 148 6.70 21.08 2.78
C ALA A 148 6.32 21.76 4.11
N ASP A 149 5.45 21.15 4.92
CA ASP A 149 5.07 21.66 6.24
C ASP A 149 6.28 21.76 7.18
N ILE A 150 7.09 20.69 7.26
CA ILE A 150 8.35 20.70 8.03
C ILE A 150 9.26 21.84 7.56
N SER A 151 9.38 22.04 6.24
CA SER A 151 10.22 23.11 5.67
C SER A 151 9.74 24.50 6.07
N GLN A 152 8.42 24.70 6.18
CA GLN A 152 7.84 25.98 6.65
C GLN A 152 8.03 26.20 8.15
N GLN A 153 8.01 25.13 8.96
CA GLN A 153 8.26 25.20 10.40
C GLN A 153 9.73 25.46 10.73
N LEU A 154 10.65 24.88 9.95
CA LEU A 154 12.10 25.05 10.11
C LEU A 154 12.66 26.26 9.38
N ASP A 155 11.81 27.19 8.94
CA ASP A 155 12.23 28.40 8.24
C ASP A 155 13.15 29.24 9.14
N LEU A 156 14.46 29.06 8.94
CA LEU A 156 15.52 29.70 9.72
C LEU A 156 15.49 31.23 9.57
N THR A 157 14.83 31.76 8.53
CA THR A 157 14.64 33.21 8.38
C THR A 157 13.72 33.81 9.45
N LYS A 158 12.89 32.98 10.10
CA LYS A 158 12.03 33.38 11.22
C LYS A 158 12.73 33.27 12.58
N LEU A 159 13.94 32.70 12.64
CA LEU A 159 14.66 32.60 13.90
C LEU A 159 15.15 33.99 14.33
N PRO A 160 14.92 34.38 15.59
CA PRO A 160 15.44 35.65 16.09
C PRO A 160 16.96 35.62 16.08
N VAL A 161 17.56 36.67 15.51
CA VAL A 161 19.01 36.86 15.56
C VAL A 161 19.39 37.24 16.99
N ALA A 162 20.20 36.41 17.64
CA ALA A 162 20.78 36.74 18.93
C ALA A 162 21.86 37.81 18.75
N ILE A 163 21.52 39.06 19.10
CA ILE A 163 22.46 40.18 19.12
C ILE A 163 23.58 39.83 20.12
N GLY A 164 24.81 39.64 19.62
CA GLY A 164 25.93 39.14 20.42
C GLY A 164 26.55 37.83 19.89
N ALA A 165 25.81 37.04 19.11
CA ALA A 165 26.32 35.81 18.52
C ALA A 165 26.98 36.02 17.13
N PHE A 166 27.07 37.27 16.67
CA PHE A 166 27.69 37.61 15.39
C PHE A 166 29.19 37.67 15.55
N PHE A 167 29.94 37.16 14.56
CA PHE A 167 31.39 37.30 14.50
C PHE A 167 31.73 38.79 14.36
N ASN A 168 32.30 39.39 15.41
CA ASN A 168 32.47 40.84 15.62
C ASN A 168 31.20 41.57 16.06
N SER A 169 30.44 41.02 17.00
CA SER A 169 29.40 41.81 17.67
C SER A 169 30.04 42.98 18.39
N HIS A 170 29.40 44.15 18.39
CA HIS A 170 29.80 45.27 19.24
C HIS A 170 29.83 44.88 20.74
N ALA A 171 29.06 43.85 21.14
CA ALA A 171 29.13 43.28 22.48
C ALA A 171 30.50 42.65 22.80
N ASP A 172 31.25 42.22 21.78
CA ASP A 172 32.58 41.60 21.91
C ASP A 172 33.73 42.61 21.82
N GLU A 173 33.47 43.90 21.62
CA GLU A 173 34.52 44.94 21.51
C GLU A 173 35.42 45.02 22.76
N HIS A 174 34.90 44.60 23.92
CA HIS A 174 35.63 44.59 25.18
C HIS A 174 36.21 43.20 25.52
N ASN A 175 36.00 42.19 24.68
CA ASN A 175 36.56 40.85 24.89
C ASN A 175 38.04 40.81 24.51
N ALA A 176 38.80 40.01 25.24
CA ALA A 176 40.22 39.80 24.94
C ALA A 176 40.37 39.20 23.54
N GLN A 177 41.02 39.93 22.62
CA GLN A 177 41.33 39.44 21.28
C GLN A 177 42.66 38.68 21.28
N CYS A 178 42.74 37.63 20.46
CA CYS A 178 44.00 36.93 20.23
C CYS A 178 45.02 37.87 19.57
N LEU A 179 46.29 37.75 19.96
CA LEU A 179 47.37 38.49 19.32
C LEU A 179 47.48 38.08 17.85
N PRO A 180 47.59 39.03 16.90
CA PRO A 180 47.91 38.68 15.53
C PRO A 180 49.28 37.98 15.53
N ASN A 181 49.31 36.72 15.09
CA ASN A 181 50.48 35.81 14.96
C ASN A 181 50.81 34.86 16.13
N THR A 182 49.86 34.51 16.98
CA THR A 182 49.89 33.29 17.84
C THR A 182 48.80 32.32 17.42
#